data_AF-A0A3M2I3H4-F1
#
_entry.id   AF-A0A3M2I3H4-F1
#
_cell.length_a   1.000
_cell.length_b   1.000
_cell.length_c   1.000
_cell.angle_alpha   90.00
_cell.angle_beta   90.00
_cell.angle_gamma   90.00
#
_symmetry.space_group_name_H-M   'P 1'
#
loop_
_entity.id
_entity.type
_entity.pdbx_description
1 polymer ?
#
loop_
_entity_poly.entity_id
_entity_poly.type
_entity_poly.pdbx_seq_one_letter_code
_entity_poly.pdbx_strand_id
1 'polypeptide(L)'
;MNGLTGHLEPERHARILAERILPESGLRTANSYERPKAILLGGQPGSGKGGLVKSAKAEFFYNVVPIDPNELRNFHPQAKEFQRTHPYTWSGDTHPDASQWADELLEATVSGKKC
;
A
#
# COMPACT_ATOMS: atom_id res chain seq x y z
N MET A 1 -3.83 -26.13 -18.10
CA MET A 1 -4.42 -25.72 -16.82
C MET A 1 -3.82 -24.38 -16.43
N ASN A 2 -4.38 -23.26 -16.89
CA ASN A 2 -3.94 -21.91 -16.51
C ASN A 2 -4.64 -21.54 -15.20
N GLY A 3 -3.94 -21.70 -14.08
CA GLY A 3 -4.42 -21.25 -12.78
C GLY A 3 -4.46 -19.72 -12.76
N LEU A 4 -5.68 -19.20 -12.66
CA LEU A 4 -6.06 -17.80 -12.47
C LEU A 4 -5.24 -17.12 -11.36
N THR A 5 -4.14 -16.47 -11.69
CA THR A 5 -3.50 -15.51 -10.80
C THR A 5 -4.34 -14.24 -10.78
N GLY A 6 -4.74 -13.75 -9.61
CA GLY A 6 -5.44 -12.46 -9.44
C GLY A 6 -4.63 -11.23 -9.84
N HIS A 7 -3.54 -11.42 -10.60
CA HIS A 7 -2.66 -10.38 -11.09
C HIS A 7 -3.39 -9.51 -12.12
N LEU A 8 -3.34 -8.19 -11.96
CA LEU A 8 -3.93 -7.28 -12.93
C LEU A 8 -3.09 -7.18 -14.20
N GLU A 9 -3.75 -6.88 -15.31
CA GLU A 9 -3.04 -6.44 -16.51
C GLU A 9 -2.16 -5.20 -16.20
N PRO A 10 -0.94 -5.11 -16.72
CA PRO A 10 0.01 -4.05 -16.36
C PRO A 10 -0.56 -2.63 -16.49
N GLU A 11 -1.33 -2.37 -17.56
CA GLU A 11 -1.96 -1.06 -17.76
C GLU A 11 -2.98 -0.73 -16.66
N ARG A 12 -3.75 -1.73 -16.21
CA ARG A 12 -4.75 -1.56 -15.16
C ARG A 12 -4.08 -1.38 -13.80
N HIS A 13 -3.02 -2.14 -13.54
CA HIS A 13 -2.18 -2.00 -12.35
C HIS A 13 -1.64 -0.57 -12.23
N ALA A 14 -0.95 -0.09 -13.28
CA ALA A 14 -0.36 1.25 -13.34
C ALA A 14 -1.42 2.36 -13.22
N ARG A 15 -2.60 2.16 -13.83
CA ARG A 15 -3.71 3.11 -13.72
C ARG A 15 -4.21 3.24 -12.29
N ILE A 16 -4.39 2.13 -11.56
CA ILE A 16 -4.83 2.17 -10.16
C ILE A 16 -3.76 2.84 -9.27
N LEU A 17 -2.49 2.55 -9.52
CA LEU A 17 -1.39 3.23 -8.85
C LEU A 17 -1.53 4.75 -9.01
N ALA A 18 -1.60 5.23 -10.26
CA ALA A 18 -1.58 6.64 -10.59
C ALA A 18 -2.87 7.40 -10.18
N GLU A 19 -4.04 6.79 -10.41
CA GLU A 19 -5.34 7.46 -10.24
C GLU A 19 -5.91 7.33 -8.83
N ARG A 20 -5.46 6.33 -8.04
CA ARG A 20 -6.04 6.05 -6.71
C ARG A 20 -5.00 5.98 -5.60
N ILE A 21 -3.99 5.13 -5.73
CA ILE A 21 -3.04 4.88 -4.64
C ILE A 21 -2.17 6.11 -4.36
N LEU A 22 -1.52 6.68 -5.38
CA LEU A 22 -0.68 7.87 -5.19
C LEU A 22 -1.48 9.07 -4.62
N PRO A 23 -2.68 9.40 -5.13
CA PRO A 23 -3.51 10.46 -4.54
C PRO A 23 -3.96 10.19 -3.10
N GLU A 24 -4.37 8.96 -2.77
CA GLU A 24 -4.92 8.60 -1.46
C GLU A 24 -3.83 8.28 -0.41
N SER A 25 -2.57 8.06 -0.83
CA SER A 25 -1.44 7.73 0.06
C SER A 25 -0.98 8.86 0.99
N GLY A 26 -1.36 10.10 0.68
CA GLY A 26 -0.83 11.30 1.35
C GLY A 26 0.49 11.83 0.78
N LEU A 27 1.08 11.16 -0.23
CA LEU A 27 2.33 11.61 -0.87
C LEU A 27 2.23 13.01 -1.47
N ARG A 28 1.08 13.35 -2.09
CA ARG A 28 0.86 14.67 -2.71
C ARG A 28 0.87 15.83 -1.72
N THR A 29 0.40 15.59 -0.50
CA THR A 29 0.32 16.60 0.55
C THR A 29 1.52 16.55 1.49
N ALA A 30 2.38 15.54 1.36
CA ALA A 30 3.54 15.38 2.22
C ALA A 30 4.61 16.44 1.90
N ASN A 31 5.14 17.06 2.94
CA ASN A 31 6.25 17.99 2.78
C ASN A 31 7.55 17.23 2.47
N SER A 32 8.38 17.80 1.59
CA SER A 32 9.74 17.33 1.39
C SER A 32 10.63 17.95 2.45
N TYR A 33 11.47 17.14 3.07
CA TYR A 33 12.47 17.58 4.04
C TYR A 33 13.87 17.29 3.52
N GLU A 34 14.85 18.14 3.85
CA GLU A 34 16.27 17.89 3.52
C GLU A 34 16.79 16.58 4.13
N ARG A 35 16.21 16.18 5.27
CA ARG A 35 16.54 14.94 5.99
C ARG A 35 15.25 14.18 6.32
N PRO A 36 14.69 13.41 5.37
CA PRO A 36 13.50 12.61 5.63
C PRO A 36 13.81 11.50 6.64
N LYS A 37 12.79 11.08 7.39
CA LYS A 37 12.89 9.94 8.32
C LYS A 37 12.01 8.80 7.82
N ALA A 38 12.54 7.58 7.85
CA ALA A 38 11.78 6.36 7.62
C ALA A 38 11.60 5.61 8.94
N ILE A 39 10.39 5.09 9.18
CA ILE A 39 10.06 4.28 10.36
C ILE A 39 9.68 2.89 9.87
N LEU A 40 10.51 1.90 10.18
CA LEU A 40 10.25 0.50 9.85
C LEU A 40 9.59 -0.18 11.05
N LEU A 41 8.39 -0.71 10.86
CA LEU A 41 7.64 -1.38 11.92
C LEU A 41 7.84 -2.90 11.87
N GLY A 42 8.41 -3.46 12.93
CA GLY A 42 8.58 -4.90 13.13
C GLY A 42 7.69 -5.44 14.24
N GLY A 43 7.40 -6.74 14.20
CA GLY A 43 6.69 -7.46 15.26
C GLY A 43 5.79 -8.56 14.73
N GLN A 44 5.50 -9.57 15.56
CA GLN A 44 4.63 -10.68 15.19
C GLN A 44 3.20 -10.23 14.82
N PRO A 45 2.45 -11.01 14.03
CA PRO A 45 1.01 -10.79 13.86
C PRO A 45 0.30 -10.69 15.23
N GLY A 46 -0.63 -9.75 15.38
CA GLY A 46 -1.34 -9.52 16.65
C GLY A 46 -0.59 -8.69 17.69
N SER A 47 0.66 -8.29 17.47
CA SER A 47 1.46 -7.50 18.44
C SER A 47 1.02 -6.03 18.62
N GLY A 48 0.00 -5.57 17.89
CA GLY A 48 -0.50 -4.20 18.01
C GLY A 48 0.22 -3.14 17.17
N LYS A 49 0.92 -3.51 16.09
CA LYS A 49 1.62 -2.57 15.18
C LYS A 49 0.75 -1.41 14.67
N GLY A 50 -0.56 -1.62 14.51
CA GLY A 50 -1.49 -0.54 14.14
C GLY A 50 -1.51 0.62 15.15
N GLY A 51 -1.24 0.37 16.43
CA GLY A 51 -1.04 1.43 17.43
C GLY A 51 0.22 2.27 17.13
N LEU A 52 1.32 1.63 16.75
CA LEU A 52 2.56 2.33 16.37
C LEU A 52 2.36 3.21 15.13
N VAL A 53 1.60 2.73 14.13
CA VAL A 53 1.24 3.54 12.95
C VAL A 53 0.49 4.82 13.38
N LYS A 54 -0.48 4.71 14.29
CA LYS A 54 -1.23 5.86 14.80
C LYS A 54 -0.33 6.84 15.55
N SER A 55 0.54 6.34 16.42
CA SER A 55 1.51 7.16 17.16
C SER A 55 2.47 7.89 16.22
N ALA A 56 3.03 7.19 15.21
CA ALA A 56 3.91 7.80 14.22
C ALA A 56 3.19 8.89 13.42
N LYS A 57 1.94 8.67 12.98
CA LYS A 57 1.16 9.71 12.30
C LYS A 57 0.97 10.94 13.20
N ALA A 58 0.66 10.76 14.47
CA ALA A 58 0.48 11.87 15.42
C ALA A 58 1.79 12.64 15.68
N GLU A 59 2.90 11.95 15.90
CA GLU A 59 4.22 12.54 16.16
C GLU A 59 4.68 13.45 15.00
N PHE A 60 4.35 13.07 13.77
CA PHE A 60 4.74 13.80 12.57
C PHE A 60 3.60 14.69 12.02
N PHE A 61 2.62 15.06 12.85
CA PHE A 61 1.51 15.95 12.46
C PHE A 61 0.79 15.51 11.18
N TYR A 62 0.59 14.20 11.02
CA TYR A 62 0.00 13.54 9.85
C TYR A 62 0.76 13.76 8.53
N ASN A 63 1.98 14.29 8.59
CA ASN A 63 2.88 14.42 7.45
C ASN A 63 3.72 13.15 7.27
N VAL A 64 3.04 12.02 7.05
CA VAL A 64 3.63 10.69 6.89
C VAL A 64 2.92 9.98 5.75
N VAL A 65 3.68 9.31 4.89
CA VAL A 65 3.17 8.43 3.85
C VAL A 65 3.23 6.98 4.36
N PRO A 66 2.12 6.37 4.82
CA PRO A 66 2.10 4.98 5.24
C PRO A 66 2.17 4.06 4.02
N ILE A 67 3.07 3.07 4.06
CA ILE A 67 3.23 2.05 3.02
C ILE A 67 2.93 0.70 3.66
N ASP A 68 1.74 0.15 3.38
CA ASP A 68 1.30 -1.15 3.91
C ASP A 68 0.60 -1.98 2.83
N PRO A 69 1.21 -3.07 2.33
CA PRO A 69 0.58 -3.92 1.32
C PRO A 69 -0.73 -4.58 1.80
N ASN A 70 -0.98 -4.67 3.11
CA ASN A 70 -2.25 -5.16 3.63
C ASN A 70 -3.39 -4.16 3.44
N GLU A 71 -3.11 -2.86 3.48
CA GLU A 71 -4.10 -1.83 3.18
C GLU A 71 -4.24 -1.64 1.66
N LEU A 72 -3.13 -1.71 0.92
CA LEU A 72 -3.12 -1.52 -0.53
C LEU A 72 -3.94 -2.57 -1.30
N ARG A 73 -4.09 -3.79 -0.76
CA ARG A 73 -4.95 -4.81 -1.41
C ARG A 73 -6.42 -4.37 -1.55
N ASN A 74 -6.88 -3.41 -0.73
CA ASN A 74 -8.25 -2.89 -0.82
C ASN A 74 -8.48 -2.10 -2.12
N PHE A 75 -7.41 -1.68 -2.81
CA PHE A 75 -7.50 -1.06 -4.14
C PHE A 75 -7.69 -2.08 -5.26
N HIS A 76 -7.43 -3.37 -5.01
CA HIS A 76 -7.62 -4.42 -6.00
C HIS A 76 -9.11 -4.52 -6.40
N PRO A 77 -9.47 -4.37 -7.69
CA PRO A 77 -10.87 -4.28 -8.12
C PRO A 77 -11.72 -5.50 -7.77
N GLN A 78 -11.08 -6.67 -7.66
CA GLN A 78 -11.74 -7.93 -7.30
C GLN A 78 -11.58 -8.30 -5.82
N ALA A 79 -11.00 -7.43 -4.98
CA ALA A 79 -10.75 -7.75 -3.56
C ALA A 79 -12.01 -8.26 -2.84
N LYS A 80 -13.15 -7.57 -3.02
CA LYS A 80 -14.43 -7.99 -2.42
C LYS A 80 -14.94 -9.32 -2.97
N GLU A 81 -14.71 -9.59 -4.25
CA GLU A 81 -15.13 -10.83 -4.88
C GLU A 81 -14.27 -12.01 -4.42
N PHE A 82 -12.95 -11.81 -4.30
CA PHE A 82 -12.05 -12.82 -3.74
C PHE A 82 -12.34 -13.07 -2.26
N GLN A 83 -12.64 -12.04 -1.46
CA GLN A 83 -13.11 -12.23 -0.08
C GLN A 83 -14.37 -13.11 0.01
N ARG A 84 -15.27 -12.98 -0.97
CA ARG A 84 -16.52 -13.75 -1.03
C ARG A 84 -16.31 -15.18 -1.51
N THR A 85 -15.45 -15.39 -2.50
CA THR A 85 -15.25 -16.69 -3.19
C THR A 85 -14.13 -17.53 -2.58
N HIS A 86 -13.09 -16.87 -2.04
CA HIS A 86 -11.90 -17.47 -1.44
C HIS A 86 -11.63 -16.89 -0.02
N PRO A 87 -12.58 -16.95 0.92
CA PRO A 87 -12.52 -16.19 2.19
C PRO A 87 -11.26 -16.43 3.04
N TYR A 88 -10.62 -17.59 2.90
CA TYR A 88 -9.40 -17.94 3.64
C TYR A 88 -8.10 -17.71 2.86
N THR A 89 -8.16 -17.51 1.54
CA THR A 89 -6.96 -17.43 0.66
C THR A 89 -6.91 -16.18 -0.22
N TRP A 90 -7.95 -15.34 -0.22
CA TRP A 90 -8.05 -14.12 -1.04
C TRP A 90 -6.88 -13.15 -0.88
N SER A 91 -6.20 -13.19 0.28
CA SER A 91 -4.99 -12.40 0.52
C SER A 91 -3.87 -12.80 -0.42
N GLY A 92 -3.75 -14.08 -0.79
CA GLY A 92 -2.82 -14.57 -1.79
C GLY A 92 -3.18 -14.10 -3.20
N ASP A 93 -4.47 -14.04 -3.53
CA ASP A 93 -4.94 -13.60 -4.85
C ASP A 93 -4.62 -12.11 -5.13
N THR A 94 -4.60 -11.28 -4.08
CA THR A 94 -4.31 -9.84 -4.17
C THR A 94 -2.86 -9.48 -3.85
N HIS A 95 -2.07 -10.43 -3.34
CA HIS A 95 -0.71 -10.16 -2.86
C HIS A 95 0.23 -9.62 -3.95
N PRO A 96 0.26 -10.17 -5.18
CA PRO A 96 1.18 -9.69 -6.22
C PRO A 96 1.03 -8.19 -6.47
N ASP A 97 -0.17 -7.73 -6.82
CA ASP A 97 -0.43 -6.30 -7.07
C ASP A 97 -0.20 -5.44 -5.83
N ALA A 98 -0.67 -5.89 -4.65
CA ALA A 98 -0.55 -5.11 -3.44
C ALA A 98 0.91 -4.95 -2.96
N SER A 99 1.75 -5.97 -3.17
CA SER A 99 3.18 -5.90 -2.88
C SER A 99 3.90 -4.98 -3.87
N GLN A 100 3.61 -5.09 -5.16
CA GLN A 100 4.20 -4.24 -6.18
C GLN A 100 3.82 -2.77 -5.99
N TRP A 101 2.56 -2.46 -5.69
CA TRP A 101 2.15 -1.09 -5.35
C TRP A 101 2.86 -0.53 -4.12
N ALA A 102 3.21 -1.37 -3.14
CA ALA A 102 3.96 -0.92 -1.96
C ALA A 102 5.39 -0.51 -2.35
N ASP A 103 6.05 -1.30 -3.22
CA ASP A 103 7.38 -1.00 -3.74
C ASP A 103 7.38 0.27 -4.60
N GLU A 104 6.39 0.41 -5.49
CA GLU A 104 6.23 1.59 -6.36
C GLU A 104 5.91 2.86 -5.55
N LEU A 105 5.07 2.75 -4.51
CA LEU A 105 4.79 3.86 -3.59
C LEU A 105 6.03 4.25 -2.79
N LEU A 106 6.84 3.28 -2.35
CA LEU A 106 8.12 3.53 -1.70
C LEU A 106 9.07 4.28 -2.64
N GLU A 107 9.21 3.81 -3.88
CA GLU A 107 10.06 4.45 -4.89
C GLU A 107 9.60 5.89 -5.16
N ALA A 108 8.30 6.12 -5.33
CA ALA A 108 7.74 7.46 -5.53
C ALA A 108 8.01 8.39 -4.34
N THR A 109 7.91 7.86 -3.11
CA THR A 109 8.17 8.60 -1.87
C THR A 109 9.65 8.97 -1.72
N VAL A 110 10.56 8.04 -2.02
CA VAL A 110 12.01 8.26 -1.92
C VAL A 110 12.52 9.17 -3.03
N SER A 111 12.00 9.02 -4.26
CA SER A 111 12.40 9.82 -5.42
C SER A 111 11.90 11.26 -5.35
N GLY A 112 11.05 11.61 -4.37
CA GLY A 112 10.43 12.92 -4.26
C GLY A 112 9.53 13.28 -5.43
N LYS A 113 9.05 12.29 -6.21
CA LYS A 113 8.15 12.50 -7.35
C LYS A 113 6.78 12.91 -6.83
N LYS A 114 6.58 14.21 -6.63
CA LYS A 114 5.26 14.80 -6.44
C LYS A 114 4.53 14.73 -7.78
N CYS A 115 3.60 13.78 -7.91
CA CYS A 115 2.75 13.59 -9.09
C CYS A 115 1.49 14.46 -9.02
#